data_AF-A0A4Q3J913-F1
#
_entry.id   AF-A0A4Q3J913-F1
#
_cell.length_a   1.000
_cell.length_b   1.000
_cell.length_c   1.000
_cell.angle_alpha   90.00
_cell.angle_beta   90.00
_cell.angle_gamma   90.00
#
_symmetry.space_group_name_H-M   'P 1'
#
loop_
_entity.id
_entity.type
_entity.pdbx_description
1 polymer ?
#
loop_
_entity_poly.entity_id
_entity_poly.type
_entity_poly.pdbx_seq_one_letter_code
_entity_poly.pdbx_strand_id
1 'polypeptide(L)'
;ACRRAPAGTVQRQPALADTLEAIGREGRDAFYRGEIAREMVDYLKAAGGLHTQDDFAAAEGEYVTPISASFRGRTVYECPPNGQGVIALLIMNILERFQPKGGPLAVENLHIELEATRLAYAARDRFLADPAKAEVPVEHLLSNELADELAGMIDPQRALDPLPIIPGGAEHKDTVYISVVDKDRNAISFINSIFSPYGSGLMTKKSGVLFHNRGQSFVLKQGHPNAIAPRKRPMHTIIPGMLAENGRVVMPFGVMGGHYQAMGHAHFLAKLFDHGLDLQEAIDLPRLFPLPGTNTVETEKRLRESVGEALTARGFDVQPPKSPMGGAQAIWIDWEEGTLTGGSDPRKDGCALGY
;
A
#
# COMPACT_ATOMS: atom_id res chain seq x y z
N ALA A 1 24.31 16.15 -16.18
CA ALA A 1 23.59 16.21 -14.89
C ALA A 1 22.16 16.69 -15.14
N CYS A 2 21.16 15.88 -14.84
CA CYS A 2 19.75 16.29 -14.95
C CYS A 2 19.47 17.30 -13.82
N ARG A 3 19.25 18.57 -14.14
CA ARG A 3 18.86 19.58 -13.14
C ARG A 3 17.36 19.44 -12.88
N ARG A 4 16.97 19.45 -11.60
CA ARG A 4 15.56 19.54 -11.20
C ARG A 4 14.95 20.78 -11.87
N ALA A 5 13.80 20.61 -12.53
CA ALA A 5 13.07 21.74 -13.10
C ALA A 5 12.61 22.67 -11.96
N PRO A 6 12.83 23.99 -12.04
CA PRO A 6 12.31 24.95 -11.07
C PRO A 6 10.79 24.87 -10.92
N ALA A 7 10.26 25.19 -9.73
CA ALA A 7 8.83 25.31 -9.53
C ALA A 7 8.22 26.33 -10.52
N GLY A 8 7.05 26.01 -11.07
CA GLY A 8 6.42 26.79 -12.14
C GLY A 8 6.95 26.52 -13.55
N THR A 9 7.96 25.66 -13.72
CA THR A 9 8.41 25.25 -15.06
C THR A 9 7.33 24.43 -15.75
N VAL A 10 6.91 24.86 -16.94
CA VAL A 10 5.98 24.11 -17.79
C VAL A 10 6.71 22.90 -18.38
N GLN A 11 6.19 21.70 -18.11
CA GLN A 11 6.66 20.44 -18.67
C GLN A 11 5.67 19.94 -19.73
N ARG A 12 6.16 19.39 -20.84
CA ARG A 12 5.35 18.81 -21.91
C ARG A 12 5.89 17.42 -22.26
N GLN A 13 4.99 16.47 -22.50
CA GLN A 13 5.34 15.08 -22.86
C GLN A 13 4.59 14.68 -24.15
N PRO A 14 4.96 15.25 -25.32
CA PRO A 14 4.22 15.02 -26.56
C PRO A 14 4.19 13.53 -26.97
N ALA A 15 5.31 12.82 -26.82
CA ALA A 15 5.39 11.38 -27.08
C ALA A 15 4.40 10.55 -26.23
N LEU A 16 4.25 10.89 -24.94
CA LEU A 16 3.29 10.23 -24.06
C LEU A 16 1.85 10.62 -24.42
N ALA A 17 1.62 11.87 -24.85
CA ALA A 17 0.31 12.31 -25.32
C ALA A 17 -0.14 11.50 -26.55
N ASP A 18 0.73 11.35 -27.56
CA ASP A 18 0.46 10.53 -28.75
C ASP A 18 0.14 9.07 -28.38
N THR A 19 0.85 8.53 -27.38
CA THR A 19 0.61 7.18 -26.85
C THR A 19 -0.76 7.06 -26.17
N LEU A 20 -1.12 8.02 -25.32
CA LEU A 20 -2.43 8.03 -24.66
C LEU A 20 -3.58 8.21 -25.64
N GLU A 21 -3.39 9.04 -26.68
CA GLU A 21 -4.36 9.19 -27.77
C GLU A 21 -4.54 7.91 -28.57
N ALA A 22 -3.44 7.20 -28.88
CA ALA A 22 -3.52 5.89 -29.54
C ALA A 22 -4.33 4.89 -28.69
N ILE A 23 -4.08 4.83 -27.38
CA ILE A 23 -4.87 3.99 -26.46
C ILE A 23 -6.35 4.40 -26.47
N GLY A 24 -6.65 5.70 -26.47
CA GLY A 24 -8.03 6.20 -26.52
C GLY A 24 -8.78 5.80 -27.79
N ARG A 25 -8.09 5.77 -28.95
CA ARG A 25 -8.70 5.42 -30.25
C ARG A 25 -8.76 3.91 -30.50
N GLU A 26 -7.71 3.19 -30.16
CA GLU A 26 -7.48 1.79 -30.56
C GLU A 26 -7.59 0.81 -29.38
N GLY A 27 -7.84 1.33 -28.17
CA GLY A 27 -7.96 0.55 -26.95
C GLY A 27 -6.62 -0.04 -26.51
N ARG A 28 -6.70 -1.14 -25.75
CA ARG A 28 -5.53 -1.80 -25.15
C ARG A 28 -4.51 -2.29 -26.19
N ASP A 29 -4.96 -2.67 -27.38
CA ASP A 29 -4.10 -3.32 -28.37
C ASP A 29 -3.06 -2.36 -28.95
N ALA A 30 -3.35 -1.06 -28.98
CA ALA A 30 -2.36 -0.02 -29.31
C ALA A 30 -1.12 -0.13 -28.41
N PHE A 31 -1.32 -0.37 -27.10
CA PHE A 31 -0.23 -0.44 -26.12
C PHE A 31 0.42 -1.83 -26.04
N TYR A 32 -0.36 -2.91 -26.11
CA TYR A 32 0.10 -4.27 -25.80
C TYR A 32 0.47 -5.12 -27.03
N ARG A 33 0.00 -4.77 -28.23
CA ARG A 33 0.21 -5.58 -29.45
C ARG A 33 0.77 -4.80 -30.64
N GLY A 34 0.69 -3.47 -30.62
CA GLY A 34 1.10 -2.59 -31.73
C GLY A 34 2.56 -2.11 -31.69
N GLU A 35 2.80 -0.99 -32.38
CA GLU A 35 4.12 -0.36 -32.49
C GLU A 35 4.71 0.03 -31.13
N ILE A 36 3.86 0.46 -30.19
CA ILE A 36 4.27 0.83 -28.83
C ILE A 36 4.87 -0.38 -28.10
N ALA A 37 4.22 -1.55 -28.18
CA ALA A 37 4.72 -2.79 -27.60
C ALA A 37 6.06 -3.21 -28.22
N ARG A 38 6.17 -3.14 -29.55
CA ARG A 38 7.41 -3.44 -30.27
C ARG A 38 8.55 -2.52 -29.84
N GLU A 39 8.33 -1.21 -29.78
CA GLU A 39 9.33 -0.24 -29.32
C GLU A 39 9.79 -0.55 -27.89
N MET A 40 8.85 -0.84 -26.99
CA MET A 40 9.17 -1.16 -25.60
C MET A 40 10.02 -2.43 -25.49
N VAL A 41 9.67 -3.48 -26.23
CA VAL A 41 10.42 -4.75 -26.25
C VAL A 41 11.82 -4.55 -26.81
N ASP A 42 11.95 -3.84 -27.92
CA ASP A 42 13.26 -3.57 -28.54
C ASP A 42 14.16 -2.76 -27.61
N TYR A 43 13.60 -1.74 -26.94
CA TYR A 43 14.31 -0.94 -25.95
C TYR A 43 14.81 -1.83 -24.78
N LEU A 44 13.92 -2.64 -24.19
CA LEU A 44 14.26 -3.49 -23.06
C LEU A 44 15.29 -4.55 -23.43
N LYS A 45 15.19 -5.16 -24.62
CA LYS A 45 16.20 -6.11 -25.13
C LYS A 45 17.56 -5.45 -25.33
N ALA A 46 17.60 -4.25 -25.90
CA ALA A 46 18.85 -3.50 -26.05
C ALA A 46 19.50 -3.17 -24.69
N ALA A 47 18.70 -3.04 -23.63
CA ALA A 47 19.17 -2.87 -22.25
C ALA A 47 19.52 -4.19 -21.53
N GLY A 48 19.45 -5.34 -22.21
CA GLY A 48 19.76 -6.66 -21.65
C GLY A 48 18.57 -7.40 -21.02
N GLY A 49 17.34 -6.90 -21.18
CA GLY A 49 16.12 -7.56 -20.73
C GLY A 49 15.73 -8.75 -21.61
N LEU A 50 14.91 -9.65 -21.05
CA LEU A 50 14.46 -10.89 -21.71
C LEU A 50 13.02 -10.83 -22.24
N HIS A 51 12.41 -9.64 -22.23
CA HIS A 51 11.02 -9.44 -22.59
C HIS A 51 10.76 -9.78 -24.06
N THR A 52 9.57 -10.33 -24.33
CA THR A 52 9.09 -10.64 -25.69
C THR A 52 7.81 -9.87 -26.00
N GLN A 53 7.43 -9.77 -27.28
CA GLN A 53 6.13 -9.21 -27.65
C GLN A 53 4.99 -10.04 -27.09
N ASP A 54 5.16 -11.37 -27.01
CA ASP A 54 4.17 -12.27 -26.40
C ASP A 54 3.97 -11.97 -24.91
N ASP A 55 5.01 -11.53 -24.19
CA ASP A 55 4.87 -11.12 -22.79
C ASP A 55 3.90 -9.95 -22.63
N PHE A 56 3.99 -8.96 -23.51
CA PHE A 56 3.10 -7.80 -23.53
C PHE A 56 1.72 -8.17 -24.06
N ALA A 57 1.63 -8.91 -25.17
CA ALA A 57 0.36 -9.27 -25.81
C ALA A 57 -0.53 -10.13 -24.89
N ALA A 58 0.07 -10.94 -24.03
CA ALA A 58 -0.62 -11.79 -23.07
C ALA A 58 -0.90 -11.10 -21.71
N ALA A 59 -0.55 -9.82 -21.53
CA ALA A 59 -0.82 -9.09 -20.30
C ALA A 59 -2.26 -8.59 -20.26
N GLU A 60 -3.01 -8.92 -19.20
CA GLU A 60 -4.40 -8.52 -19.00
C GLU A 60 -4.73 -8.25 -17.53
N GLY A 61 -5.81 -7.51 -17.29
CA GLY A 61 -6.36 -7.33 -15.95
C GLY A 61 -7.27 -8.52 -15.58
N GLU A 62 -7.28 -8.85 -14.29
CA GLU A 62 -8.07 -9.96 -13.74
C GLU A 62 -9.20 -9.40 -12.86
N TYR A 63 -10.43 -9.88 -13.06
CA TYR A 63 -11.48 -9.70 -12.07
C TYR A 63 -11.27 -10.72 -10.95
N VAL A 64 -11.16 -10.23 -9.73
CA VAL A 64 -10.89 -11.06 -8.55
C VAL A 64 -11.94 -10.80 -7.47
N THR A 65 -12.21 -11.81 -6.67
CA THR A 65 -13.02 -11.66 -5.46
C THR A 65 -12.15 -11.03 -4.36
N PRO A 66 -12.57 -9.91 -3.74
CA PRO A 66 -11.82 -9.31 -2.66
C PRO A 66 -11.80 -10.22 -1.43
N ILE A 67 -10.72 -10.15 -0.67
CA ILE A 67 -10.64 -10.73 0.68
C ILE A 67 -11.14 -9.69 1.69
N SER A 68 -11.54 -10.13 2.87
CA SER A 68 -12.05 -9.21 3.89
C SER A 68 -11.82 -9.68 5.30
N ALA A 69 -11.88 -8.74 6.24
CA ALA A 69 -11.92 -8.99 7.67
C ALA A 69 -12.86 -8.01 8.36
N SER A 70 -13.32 -8.36 9.56
CA SER A 70 -14.08 -7.45 10.42
C SER A 70 -13.12 -6.57 11.21
N PHE A 71 -13.40 -5.27 11.26
CA PHE A 71 -12.69 -4.33 12.12
C PHE A 71 -13.68 -3.33 12.71
N ARG A 72 -13.77 -3.31 14.05
CA ARG A 72 -14.66 -2.45 14.85
C ARG A 72 -16.11 -2.48 14.38
N GLY A 73 -16.60 -3.68 14.08
CA GLY A 73 -17.98 -3.94 13.63
C GLY A 73 -18.24 -3.66 12.14
N ARG A 74 -17.21 -3.37 11.34
CA ARG A 74 -17.31 -3.08 9.91
C ARG A 74 -16.51 -4.09 9.09
N THR A 75 -16.89 -4.28 7.83
CA THR A 75 -16.15 -5.16 6.92
C THR A 75 -15.16 -4.33 6.11
N VAL A 76 -13.87 -4.66 6.22
CA VAL A 76 -12.81 -4.06 5.41
C VAL A 76 -12.46 -5.04 4.29
N TYR A 77 -12.51 -4.55 3.05
CA TYR A 77 -12.15 -5.30 1.85
C TYR A 77 -10.81 -4.84 1.31
N GLU A 78 -10.05 -5.81 0.83
CA GLU A 78 -8.75 -5.62 0.19
C GLU A 78 -8.62 -6.55 -1.03
N CYS A 79 -7.71 -6.21 -1.95
CA CYS A 79 -7.36 -7.14 -3.03
C CYS A 79 -6.69 -8.41 -2.47
N PRO A 80 -6.95 -9.59 -3.05
CA PRO A 80 -6.25 -10.82 -2.69
C PRO A 80 -4.75 -10.77 -3.04
N PRO A 81 -3.94 -11.74 -2.57
CA PRO A 81 -2.58 -11.95 -3.07
C PRO A 81 -2.52 -11.95 -4.60
N ASN A 82 -1.46 -11.45 -5.23
CA ASN A 82 -0.14 -11.10 -4.70
C ASN A 82 -0.02 -9.71 -4.03
N GLY A 83 -1.12 -8.98 -3.84
CA GLY A 83 -1.14 -7.72 -3.08
C GLY A 83 -0.99 -7.93 -1.57
N GLN A 84 -0.42 -6.95 -0.86
CA GLN A 84 -0.25 -7.01 0.60
C GLN A 84 -1.50 -6.68 1.42
N GLY A 85 -2.68 -6.68 0.81
CA GLY A 85 -3.95 -6.31 1.46
C GLY A 85 -4.28 -7.25 2.63
N VAL A 86 -3.98 -8.54 2.47
CA VAL A 86 -4.08 -9.55 3.53
C VAL A 86 -3.31 -9.17 4.80
N ILE A 87 -2.23 -8.40 4.67
CA ILE A 87 -1.41 -7.96 5.80
C ILE A 87 -2.07 -6.81 6.53
N ALA A 88 -2.73 -5.88 5.80
CA ALA A 88 -3.52 -4.83 6.44
C ALA A 88 -4.65 -5.45 7.28
N LEU A 89 -5.35 -6.44 6.71
CA LEU A 89 -6.40 -7.19 7.39
C LEU A 89 -5.87 -7.97 8.61
N LEU A 90 -4.70 -8.59 8.51
CA LEU A 90 -4.06 -9.27 9.64
C LEU A 90 -3.73 -8.29 10.78
N ILE A 91 -3.19 -7.11 10.47
CA ILE A 91 -2.93 -6.07 11.49
C ILE A 91 -4.24 -5.69 12.18
N MET A 92 -5.30 -5.43 11.40
CA MET A 92 -6.62 -5.10 11.94
C MET A 92 -7.18 -6.23 12.82
N ASN A 93 -7.05 -7.48 12.39
CA ASN A 93 -7.45 -8.65 13.19
C ASN A 93 -6.68 -8.74 14.52
N ILE A 94 -5.38 -8.47 14.55
CA ILE A 94 -4.61 -8.42 15.81
C ILE A 94 -5.14 -7.28 16.68
N LEU A 95 -5.36 -6.09 16.10
CA LEU A 95 -5.85 -4.90 16.81
C LEU A 95 -7.28 -5.07 17.37
N GLU A 96 -8.12 -5.98 16.85
CA GLU A 96 -9.40 -6.38 17.46
C GLU A 96 -9.27 -6.93 18.88
N ARG A 97 -8.10 -7.44 19.27
CA ARG A 97 -7.88 -7.99 20.62
C ARG A 97 -7.54 -6.91 21.65
N PHE A 98 -7.36 -5.66 21.24
CA PHE A 98 -6.90 -4.58 22.11
C PHE A 98 -7.92 -3.46 22.17
N GLN A 99 -8.21 -3.00 23.38
CA GLN A 99 -9.02 -1.80 23.61
C GLN A 99 -8.11 -0.56 23.63
N PRO A 100 -8.48 0.52 22.92
CA PRO A 100 -7.70 1.75 22.92
C PRO A 100 -7.65 2.35 24.32
N LYS A 101 -6.49 2.90 24.70
CA LYS A 101 -6.27 3.58 25.98
C LYS A 101 -5.87 5.03 25.76
N GLY A 102 -6.46 5.95 26.53
CA GLY A 102 -6.15 7.37 26.42
C GLY A 102 -6.51 7.95 25.05
N GLY A 103 -5.69 8.87 24.55
CA GLY A 103 -5.92 9.56 23.27
C GLY A 103 -5.37 8.81 22.05
N PRO A 104 -5.64 9.33 20.83
CA PRO A 104 -5.22 8.70 19.57
C PRO A 104 -3.71 8.52 19.40
N LEU A 105 -2.91 9.31 20.12
CA LEU A 105 -1.44 9.26 20.09
C LEU A 105 -0.85 8.77 21.42
N ALA A 106 -1.66 8.15 22.28
CA ALA A 106 -1.17 7.53 23.50
C ALA A 106 -0.14 6.46 23.14
N VAL A 107 0.98 6.46 23.86
CA VAL A 107 2.11 5.61 23.52
C VAL A 107 1.76 4.12 23.66
N GLU A 108 0.80 3.77 24.52
CA GLU A 108 0.26 2.43 24.68
C GLU A 108 -0.36 1.93 23.36
N ASN A 109 -1.19 2.76 22.70
CA ASN A 109 -1.84 2.39 21.45
C ASN A 109 -0.82 2.28 20.31
N LEU A 110 0.09 3.24 20.24
CA LEU A 110 1.14 3.27 19.22
C LEU A 110 2.10 2.09 19.34
N HIS A 111 2.41 1.66 20.58
CA HIS A 111 3.20 0.45 20.83
C HIS A 111 2.52 -0.81 20.29
N ILE A 112 1.22 -0.98 20.55
CA ILE A 112 0.47 -2.12 20.05
C ILE A 112 0.38 -2.11 18.51
N GLU A 113 0.15 -0.95 17.90
CA GLU A 113 0.14 -0.80 16.44
C GLU A 113 1.48 -1.18 15.81
N LEU A 114 2.59 -0.78 16.45
CA LEU A 114 3.94 -1.14 16.03
C LEU A 114 4.18 -2.65 16.09
N GLU A 115 3.89 -3.28 17.22
CA GLU A 115 4.11 -4.71 17.42
C GLU A 115 3.22 -5.56 16.50
N ALA A 116 1.93 -5.21 16.38
CA ALA A 116 1.00 -5.87 15.46
C ALA A 116 1.49 -5.78 14.00
N THR A 117 2.00 -4.60 13.61
CA THR A 117 2.60 -4.40 12.28
C THR A 117 3.85 -5.25 12.09
N ARG A 118 4.78 -5.26 13.06
CA ARG A 118 6.03 -6.05 12.98
C ARG A 118 5.72 -7.55 12.82
N LEU A 119 4.76 -8.08 13.58
CA LEU A 119 4.31 -9.47 13.50
C LEU A 119 3.64 -9.79 12.15
N ALA A 120 2.70 -8.96 11.70
CA ALA A 120 2.03 -9.16 10.42
C ALA A 120 3.00 -9.07 9.23
N TYR A 121 4.04 -8.23 9.31
CA TYR A 121 5.05 -8.11 8.27
C TYR A 121 6.01 -9.31 8.27
N ALA A 122 6.28 -9.93 9.41
CA ALA A 122 6.97 -11.22 9.44
C ALA A 122 6.17 -12.28 8.66
N ALA A 123 4.84 -12.34 8.85
CA ALA A 123 3.96 -13.23 8.07
C ALA A 123 3.94 -12.87 6.57
N ARG A 124 3.93 -11.58 6.22
CA ARG A 124 4.07 -11.10 4.83
C ARG A 124 5.31 -11.69 4.17
N ASP A 125 6.45 -11.49 4.82
CA ASP A 125 7.75 -11.87 4.28
C ASP A 125 7.87 -13.39 4.15
N ARG A 126 7.09 -14.16 4.94
CA ARG A 126 7.00 -15.63 4.82
C ARG A 126 6.20 -16.12 3.64
N PHE A 127 4.98 -15.59 3.53
CA PHE A 127 3.89 -16.29 2.87
C PHE A 127 3.41 -15.56 1.63
N LEU A 128 3.56 -14.23 1.57
CA LEU A 128 2.96 -13.45 0.51
C LEU A 128 3.71 -13.64 -0.82
N ALA A 129 2.99 -14.14 -1.82
CA ALA A 129 3.51 -14.44 -3.14
C ALA A 129 2.38 -14.41 -4.19
N ASP A 130 2.72 -14.73 -5.44
CA ASP A 130 1.75 -14.98 -6.50
C ASP A 130 0.97 -16.27 -6.26
N PRO A 131 -0.35 -16.21 -6.01
CA PRO A 131 -1.16 -17.41 -5.76
C PRO A 131 -1.25 -18.33 -6.99
N ALA A 132 -0.96 -17.83 -8.20
CA ALA A 132 -0.88 -18.67 -9.39
C ALA A 132 0.38 -19.57 -9.43
N LYS A 133 1.36 -19.32 -8.55
CA LYS A 133 2.69 -19.97 -8.58
C LYS A 133 3.18 -20.45 -7.21
N ALA A 134 2.49 -20.11 -6.13
CA ALA A 134 2.82 -20.52 -4.77
C ALA A 134 1.55 -20.57 -3.92
N GLU A 135 1.54 -21.45 -2.91
CA GLU A 135 0.46 -21.50 -1.94
C GLU A 135 0.57 -20.31 -0.98
N VAL A 136 -0.50 -19.53 -0.87
CA VAL A 136 -0.63 -18.44 0.10
C VAL A 136 -1.79 -18.81 1.04
N PRO A 137 -1.55 -19.05 2.33
CA PRO A 137 -2.55 -19.55 3.26
C PRO A 137 -3.46 -18.41 3.75
N VAL A 138 -4.24 -17.81 2.84
CA VAL A 138 -5.08 -16.62 3.12
C VAL A 138 -6.06 -16.87 4.27
N GLU A 139 -6.71 -18.03 4.30
CA GLU A 139 -7.67 -18.38 5.36
C GLU A 139 -7.01 -18.42 6.74
N HIS A 140 -5.82 -19.00 6.83
CA HIS A 140 -5.05 -19.02 8.07
C HIS A 140 -4.56 -17.60 8.45
N LEU A 141 -4.08 -16.82 7.48
CA LEU A 141 -3.64 -15.44 7.70
C LEU A 141 -4.77 -14.51 8.18
N LEU A 142 -6.03 -14.86 7.90
CA LEU A 142 -7.20 -14.08 8.32
C LEU A 142 -7.97 -14.73 9.48
N SER A 143 -7.44 -15.82 10.04
CA SER A 143 -8.12 -16.61 11.07
C SER A 143 -8.01 -15.94 12.44
N ASN A 144 -9.02 -16.18 13.29
CA ASN A 144 -9.01 -15.68 14.67
C ASN A 144 -7.90 -16.33 15.49
N GLU A 145 -7.62 -17.61 15.23
CA GLU A 145 -6.60 -18.38 15.94
C GLU A 145 -5.21 -17.76 15.76
N LEU A 146 -4.83 -17.42 14.52
CA LEU A 146 -3.56 -16.74 14.26
C LEU A 146 -3.53 -15.35 14.89
N ALA A 147 -4.63 -14.60 14.79
CA ALA A 147 -4.72 -13.26 15.39
C ALA A 147 -4.59 -13.30 16.92
N ASP A 148 -5.19 -14.29 17.59
CA ASP A 148 -5.08 -14.50 19.03
C ASP A 148 -3.65 -14.93 19.42
N GLU A 149 -3.03 -15.82 18.64
CA GLU A 149 -1.63 -16.22 18.84
C GLU A 149 -0.69 -15.02 18.75
N LEU A 150 -0.78 -14.23 17.67
CA LEU A 150 0.07 -13.06 17.45
C LEU A 150 -0.20 -11.96 18.48
N ALA A 151 -1.46 -11.69 18.83
CA ALA A 151 -1.80 -10.76 19.90
C ALA A 151 -1.20 -11.18 21.25
N GLY A 152 -1.21 -12.49 21.54
CA GLY A 152 -0.61 -13.05 22.76
C GLY A 152 0.92 -12.90 22.84
N MET A 153 1.60 -12.64 21.72
CA MET A 153 3.05 -12.35 21.70
C MET A 153 3.38 -10.91 22.10
N ILE A 154 2.40 -10.00 22.08
CA ILE A 154 2.64 -8.57 22.31
C ILE A 154 2.75 -8.29 23.82
N ASP A 155 3.95 -7.98 24.28
CA ASP A 155 4.17 -7.40 25.60
C ASP A 155 3.83 -5.89 25.54
N PRO A 156 2.86 -5.38 26.34
CA PRO A 156 2.44 -3.98 26.28
C PRO A 156 3.52 -2.98 26.75
N GLN A 157 4.61 -3.45 27.35
CA GLN A 157 5.69 -2.60 27.89
C GLN A 157 7.04 -2.82 27.22
N ARG A 158 7.18 -3.80 26.31
CA ARG A 158 8.46 -4.09 25.67
C ARG A 158 8.28 -4.55 24.23
N ALA A 159 9.10 -4.04 23.33
CA ALA A 159 9.18 -4.48 21.95
C ALA A 159 9.65 -5.94 21.89
N LEU A 160 9.02 -6.73 21.01
CA LEU A 160 9.44 -8.10 20.77
C LEU A 160 10.78 -8.12 20.04
N ASP A 161 11.79 -8.76 20.63
CA ASP A 161 13.15 -8.88 20.08
C ASP A 161 13.83 -10.17 20.59
N PRO A 162 14.34 -11.06 19.71
CA PRO A 162 14.26 -11.01 18.26
C PRO A 162 12.82 -11.21 17.76
N LEU A 163 12.48 -10.55 16.65
CA LEU A 163 11.29 -10.94 15.89
C LEU A 163 11.45 -12.38 15.38
N PRO A 164 10.35 -13.14 15.23
CA PRO A 164 10.37 -14.42 14.54
C PRO A 164 11.06 -14.26 13.18
N ILE A 165 12.19 -14.96 12.99
CA ILE A 165 13.01 -14.80 11.78
C ILE A 165 12.25 -15.35 10.61
N ILE A 166 11.83 -14.47 9.71
CA ILE A 166 11.40 -14.85 8.37
C ILE A 166 12.07 -13.94 7.34
N PRO A 167 13.01 -14.47 6.54
CA PRO A 167 13.86 -13.62 5.70
C PRO A 167 13.16 -13.15 4.43
N GLY A 168 13.09 -11.83 4.23
CA GLY A 168 13.05 -11.19 2.90
C GLY A 168 12.11 -9.99 2.76
N GLY A 169 12.66 -8.82 2.41
CA GLY A 169 11.88 -7.68 1.92
C GLY A 169 12.82 -6.57 1.43
N ALA A 170 12.59 -6.04 0.23
CA ALA A 170 13.28 -4.82 -0.23
C ALA A 170 12.55 -3.58 0.33
N GLU A 171 13.26 -2.53 0.75
CA GLU A 171 12.63 -1.24 1.10
C GLU A 171 12.07 -0.55 -0.16
N HIS A 172 10.93 0.15 -0.05
CA HIS A 172 10.31 0.84 -1.19
C HIS A 172 9.41 2.03 -0.83
N LYS A 173 9.47 3.13 -1.62
CA LYS A 173 8.61 4.33 -1.48
C LYS A 173 8.07 4.83 -2.85
N ASP A 174 6.90 5.47 -2.82
CA ASP A 174 6.10 6.07 -3.92
C ASP A 174 5.02 5.22 -4.62
N THR A 175 3.81 5.78 -4.66
CA THR A 175 2.56 5.23 -5.23
C THR A 175 1.55 6.38 -5.33
N VAL A 176 0.62 6.32 -6.29
CA VAL A 176 -0.53 7.25 -6.39
C VAL A 176 -1.81 6.48 -6.10
N TYR A 177 -2.73 7.10 -5.36
CA TYR A 177 -4.03 6.58 -4.95
C TYR A 177 -5.09 7.63 -5.28
N ILE A 178 -6.25 7.17 -5.74
CA ILE A 178 -7.40 7.99 -6.14
C ILE A 178 -8.67 7.30 -5.61
N SER A 179 -9.57 8.08 -5.01
CA SER A 179 -10.89 7.64 -4.59
C SER A 179 -11.96 8.46 -5.31
N VAL A 180 -13.02 7.80 -5.79
CA VAL A 180 -14.14 8.44 -6.48
C VAL A 180 -15.45 7.82 -6.00
N VAL A 181 -16.44 8.65 -5.68
CA VAL A 181 -17.82 8.23 -5.47
C VAL A 181 -18.72 9.09 -6.34
N ASP A 182 -19.57 8.47 -7.15
CA ASP A 182 -20.50 9.20 -8.02
C ASP A 182 -21.90 9.39 -7.42
N LYS A 183 -22.78 10.07 -8.17
CA LYS A 183 -24.17 10.34 -7.77
C LYS A 183 -25.00 9.06 -7.54
N ASP A 184 -24.65 7.96 -8.19
CA ASP A 184 -25.35 6.67 -8.09
C ASP A 184 -24.69 5.76 -7.03
N ARG A 185 -23.70 6.30 -6.28
CA ARG A 185 -22.94 5.62 -5.23
C ARG A 185 -22.07 4.48 -5.76
N ASN A 186 -21.67 4.54 -7.04
CA ASN A 186 -20.54 3.75 -7.50
C ASN A 186 -19.28 4.28 -6.82
N ALA A 187 -18.57 3.39 -6.13
CA ALA A 187 -17.37 3.72 -5.37
C ALA A 187 -16.14 3.04 -5.99
N ILE A 188 -15.10 3.83 -6.25
CA ILE A 188 -13.84 3.37 -6.83
C ILE A 188 -12.73 3.68 -5.83
N SER A 189 -12.00 2.63 -5.43
CA SER A 189 -10.73 2.72 -4.73
C SER A 189 -9.65 2.29 -5.71
N PHE A 190 -8.91 3.25 -6.27
CA PHE A 190 -7.96 3.01 -7.36
C PHE A 190 -6.55 3.40 -6.97
N ILE A 191 -5.59 2.57 -7.36
CA ILE A 191 -4.20 2.76 -6.97
C ILE A 191 -3.25 2.20 -8.04
N ASN A 192 -2.24 2.99 -8.40
CA ASN A 192 -1.25 2.60 -9.38
C ASN A 192 0.15 3.09 -9.01
N SER A 193 1.17 2.35 -9.45
CA SER A 193 2.57 2.72 -9.21
C SER A 193 3.48 2.03 -10.21
N ILE A 194 4.55 2.72 -10.57
CA ILE A 194 5.71 2.19 -11.29
C ILE A 194 6.77 1.61 -10.34
N PHE A 195 6.38 1.31 -9.10
CA PHE A 195 7.25 1.06 -7.97
C PHE A 195 8.00 2.36 -7.64
N SER A 196 9.30 2.48 -7.88
CA SER A 196 10.10 3.58 -7.31
C SER A 196 9.75 4.93 -7.94
N PRO A 197 10.12 6.08 -7.33
CA PRO A 197 10.08 7.35 -8.06
C PRO A 197 10.85 7.20 -9.38
N TYR A 198 10.18 7.51 -10.48
CA TYR A 198 10.63 7.27 -11.86
C TYR A 198 10.85 5.81 -12.28
N GLY A 199 10.39 4.85 -11.48
CA GLY A 199 10.45 3.42 -11.75
C GLY A 199 11.88 2.94 -11.95
N SER A 200 12.16 2.36 -13.11
CA SER A 200 13.50 1.95 -13.51
C SER A 200 14.41 3.09 -13.98
N GLY A 201 13.86 4.29 -14.19
CA GLY A 201 14.55 5.40 -14.87
C GLY A 201 14.70 5.21 -16.38
N LEU A 202 14.20 4.10 -16.94
CA LEU A 202 14.24 3.79 -18.36
C LEU A 202 12.94 4.24 -19.03
N MET A 203 13.07 5.00 -20.12
CA MET A 203 11.93 5.54 -20.87
C MET A 203 12.15 5.42 -22.37
N THR A 204 11.13 4.96 -23.08
CA THR A 204 11.13 4.93 -24.55
C THR A 204 11.09 6.34 -25.12
N LYS A 205 11.79 6.57 -26.25
CA LYS A 205 11.88 7.93 -26.81
C LYS A 205 10.67 8.30 -27.66
N LYS A 206 10.10 7.36 -28.43
CA LYS A 206 8.99 7.65 -29.34
C LYS A 206 7.65 7.58 -28.62
N SER A 207 7.43 6.57 -27.78
CA SER A 207 6.20 6.45 -26.99
C SER A 207 6.22 7.21 -25.66
N GLY A 208 7.39 7.60 -25.14
CA GLY A 208 7.47 8.34 -23.87
C GLY A 208 7.03 7.50 -22.66
N VAL A 209 7.02 6.17 -22.78
CA VAL A 209 6.60 5.24 -21.73
C VAL A 209 7.77 4.99 -20.78
N LEU A 210 7.55 5.30 -19.51
CA LEU A 210 8.50 5.06 -18.42
C LEU A 210 8.26 3.68 -17.81
N PHE A 211 9.31 2.85 -17.76
CA PHE A 211 9.19 1.48 -17.26
C PHE A 211 9.25 1.41 -15.73
N HIS A 212 8.37 0.59 -15.16
CA HIS A 212 8.41 0.27 -13.73
C HIS A 212 9.60 -0.61 -13.36
N ASN A 213 9.98 -0.61 -12.08
CA ASN A 213 10.99 -1.53 -11.52
C ASN A 213 10.40 -2.52 -10.50
N ARG A 214 9.09 -2.82 -10.58
CA ARG A 214 8.35 -3.73 -9.67
C ARG A 214 9.00 -5.11 -9.49
N GLY A 215 9.76 -5.62 -10.46
CA GLY A 215 10.49 -6.88 -10.33
C GLY A 215 11.46 -6.94 -9.15
N GLN A 216 11.88 -5.80 -8.60
CA GLN A 216 12.67 -5.72 -7.37
C GLN A 216 11.98 -6.30 -6.12
N SER A 217 10.65 -6.44 -6.15
CA SER A 217 9.91 -7.12 -5.09
C SER A 217 10.14 -8.65 -5.06
N PHE A 218 10.79 -9.25 -6.06
CA PHE A 218 11.15 -10.68 -6.00
C PHE A 218 12.25 -10.94 -4.98
N VAL A 219 12.21 -12.13 -4.39
CA VAL A 219 13.28 -12.66 -3.54
C VAL A 219 14.25 -13.47 -4.41
N LEU A 220 15.56 -13.27 -4.24
CA LEU A 220 16.58 -14.01 -5.00
C LEU A 220 16.93 -15.37 -4.38
N LYS A 221 16.44 -15.64 -3.17
CA LYS A 221 16.60 -16.93 -2.50
C LYS A 221 15.73 -17.99 -3.17
N GLN A 222 16.36 -19.00 -3.75
CA GLN A 222 15.67 -20.17 -4.32
C GLN A 222 14.80 -20.87 -3.25
N GLY A 223 13.63 -21.35 -3.65
CA GLY A 223 12.66 -22.00 -2.77
C GLY A 223 11.82 -21.04 -1.92
N HIS A 224 12.07 -19.73 -1.97
CA HIS A 224 11.17 -18.75 -1.38
C HIS A 224 9.84 -18.69 -2.14
N PRO A 225 8.66 -18.59 -1.48
CA PRO A 225 7.38 -18.47 -2.17
C PRO A 225 7.32 -17.31 -3.16
N ASN A 226 7.97 -16.19 -2.84
CA ASN A 226 8.13 -15.02 -3.71
C ASN A 226 9.47 -15.00 -4.50
N ALA A 227 10.08 -16.17 -4.76
CA ALA A 227 11.26 -16.26 -5.62
C ALA A 227 10.91 -15.88 -7.08
N ILE A 228 11.85 -15.25 -7.79
CA ILE A 228 11.69 -14.92 -9.22
C ILE A 228 11.44 -16.18 -10.06
N ALA A 229 10.46 -16.12 -10.96
CA ALA A 229 10.13 -17.20 -11.89
C ALA A 229 9.45 -16.67 -13.16
N PRO A 230 9.48 -17.42 -14.28
CA PRO A 230 8.77 -17.03 -15.51
C PRO A 230 7.26 -16.91 -15.29
N ARG A 231 6.64 -15.88 -15.88
CA ARG A 231 5.18 -15.65 -15.83
C ARG A 231 4.62 -15.64 -14.40
N LYS A 232 5.43 -15.17 -13.45
CA LYS A 232 5.06 -14.96 -12.06
C LYS A 232 5.03 -13.46 -11.79
N ARG A 233 4.08 -13.04 -10.96
CA ARG A 233 3.99 -11.66 -10.47
C ARG A 233 4.77 -11.54 -9.16
N PRO A 234 5.61 -10.52 -8.97
CA PRO A 234 6.27 -10.32 -7.68
C PRO A 234 5.25 -9.84 -6.64
N MET A 235 5.52 -10.05 -5.35
CA MET A 235 4.71 -9.46 -4.28
C MET A 235 4.47 -7.95 -4.51
N HIS A 236 3.22 -7.53 -4.38
CA HIS A 236 2.80 -6.17 -4.68
C HIS A 236 2.50 -5.38 -3.41
N THR A 237 3.09 -4.19 -3.31
CA THR A 237 2.89 -3.30 -2.16
C THR A 237 1.61 -2.49 -2.26
N ILE A 238 0.97 -2.46 -3.43
CA ILE A 238 -0.15 -1.57 -3.70
C ILE A 238 -1.44 -2.20 -3.20
N ILE A 239 -2.19 -1.48 -2.36
CA ILE A 239 -3.46 -1.93 -1.80
C ILE A 239 -4.54 -0.81 -1.84
N PRO A 240 -5.65 -1.01 -2.57
CA PRO A 240 -6.84 -0.17 -2.45
C PRO A 240 -7.80 -0.76 -1.42
N GLY A 241 -8.19 0.04 -0.42
CA GLY A 241 -9.13 -0.37 0.62
C GLY A 241 -10.58 0.01 0.26
N MET A 242 -11.53 -0.81 0.70
CA MET A 242 -12.95 -0.50 0.64
C MET A 242 -13.62 -0.90 1.97
N LEU A 243 -14.35 0.02 2.58
CA LEU A 243 -15.08 -0.24 3.82
C LEU A 243 -16.56 -0.45 3.53
N ALA A 244 -17.16 -1.43 4.18
CA ALA A 244 -18.59 -1.67 4.15
C ALA A 244 -19.20 -1.83 5.55
N GLU A 245 -20.45 -1.42 5.67
CA GLU A 245 -21.27 -1.54 6.87
C GLU A 245 -22.69 -1.92 6.45
N ASN A 246 -23.29 -2.89 7.16
CA ASN A 246 -24.66 -3.37 6.88
C ASN A 246 -24.90 -3.77 5.40
N GLY A 247 -23.89 -4.40 4.78
CA GLY A 247 -23.95 -4.86 3.39
C GLY A 247 -23.83 -3.76 2.33
N ARG A 248 -23.50 -2.52 2.71
CA ARG A 248 -23.29 -1.39 1.78
C ARG A 248 -21.88 -0.86 1.90
N VAL A 249 -21.31 -0.41 0.78
CA VAL A 249 -20.05 0.36 0.80
C VAL A 249 -20.30 1.70 1.50
N VAL A 250 -19.41 2.06 2.42
CA VAL A 250 -19.46 3.33 3.16
C VAL A 250 -18.21 4.18 2.93
N MET A 251 -17.08 3.60 2.52
CA MET A 251 -15.87 4.38 2.28
C MET A 251 -14.85 3.68 1.36
N PRO A 252 -14.66 4.12 0.10
CA PRO A 252 -13.40 3.86 -0.61
C PRO A 252 -12.27 4.68 0.01
N PHE A 253 -11.17 4.01 0.38
CA PHE A 253 -10.02 4.66 1.00
C PHE A 253 -8.70 4.00 0.59
N GLY A 254 -7.60 4.71 0.80
CA GLY A 254 -6.28 4.15 0.67
C GLY A 254 -5.24 5.07 1.26
N VAL A 255 -4.19 4.48 1.83
CA VAL A 255 -3.04 5.20 2.38
C VAL A 255 -1.80 4.74 1.63
N MET A 256 -1.39 5.50 0.62
CA MET A 256 -0.24 5.15 -0.23
C MET A 256 1.08 5.17 0.57
N GLY A 257 2.17 4.62 0.01
CA GLY A 257 3.50 4.70 0.65
C GLY A 257 4.35 3.43 0.64
N GLY A 258 4.27 2.61 -0.42
CA GLY A 258 5.08 1.38 -0.52
C GLY A 258 4.84 0.41 0.64
N HIS A 259 5.85 0.15 1.46
CA HIS A 259 5.68 -0.73 2.63
C HIS A 259 4.85 -0.10 3.73
N TYR A 260 4.61 1.21 3.75
CA TYR A 260 3.75 1.82 4.76
C TYR A 260 2.27 1.43 4.59
N GLN A 261 1.82 1.04 3.40
CA GLN A 261 0.38 0.99 3.08
C GLN A 261 -0.44 0.11 4.03
N ALA A 262 0.01 -1.12 4.34
CA ALA A 262 -0.75 -2.03 5.18
C ALA A 262 -0.90 -1.51 6.63
N MET A 263 0.19 -1.00 7.22
CA MET A 263 0.10 -0.28 8.49
C MET A 263 -0.74 0.98 8.36
N GLY A 264 -0.58 1.76 7.29
CA GLY A 264 -1.30 3.00 7.06
C GLY A 264 -2.81 2.80 7.02
N HIS A 265 -3.28 1.73 6.38
CA HIS A 265 -4.70 1.34 6.36
C HIS A 265 -5.20 1.03 7.78
N ALA A 266 -4.51 0.15 8.51
CA ALA A 266 -4.90 -0.23 9.87
C ALA A 266 -4.83 0.96 10.84
N HIS A 267 -3.76 1.77 10.78
CA HIS A 267 -3.58 2.97 11.59
C HIS A 267 -4.71 3.98 11.32
N PHE A 268 -4.96 4.32 10.06
CA PHE A 268 -6.02 5.26 9.68
C PHE A 268 -7.39 4.81 10.19
N LEU A 269 -7.78 3.55 9.95
CA LEU A 269 -9.06 3.03 10.41
C LEU A 269 -9.13 2.93 11.94
N ALA A 270 -8.04 2.58 12.62
CA ALA A 270 -8.00 2.59 14.08
C ALA A 270 -8.23 4.02 14.61
N LYS A 271 -7.60 5.05 14.02
CA LYS A 271 -7.85 6.44 14.45
C LYS A 271 -9.28 6.89 14.20
N LEU A 272 -9.88 6.47 13.09
CA LEU A 272 -11.26 6.77 12.76
C LEU A 272 -12.23 6.12 13.76
N PHE A 273 -12.06 4.83 14.07
CA PHE A 273 -13.07 4.08 14.84
C PHE A 273 -12.81 3.97 16.34
N ASP A 274 -11.55 3.90 16.78
CA ASP A 274 -11.22 3.80 18.22
C ASP A 274 -11.35 5.14 18.94
N HIS A 275 -11.25 6.25 18.20
CA HIS A 275 -11.21 7.60 18.77
C HIS A 275 -12.31 8.52 18.23
N GLY A 276 -13.15 8.04 17.31
CA GLY A 276 -14.30 8.79 16.78
C GLY A 276 -13.91 10.08 16.07
N LEU A 277 -12.72 10.12 15.47
CA LEU A 277 -12.23 11.28 14.72
C LEU A 277 -13.00 11.42 13.41
N ASP A 278 -13.03 12.63 12.84
CA ASP A 278 -13.44 12.76 11.45
C ASP A 278 -12.34 12.27 10.47
N LEU A 279 -12.68 12.17 9.18
CA LEU A 279 -11.74 11.69 8.16
C LEU A 279 -10.46 12.52 8.11
N GLN A 280 -10.58 13.85 8.10
CA GLN A 280 -9.44 14.74 7.94
C GLN A 280 -8.60 14.76 9.22
N GLU A 281 -9.22 14.77 10.40
CA GLU A 281 -8.54 14.63 11.68
C GLU A 281 -7.69 13.34 11.73
N ALA A 282 -8.28 12.20 11.33
CA ALA A 282 -7.57 10.92 11.30
C ALA A 282 -6.41 10.91 10.29
N ILE A 283 -6.57 11.58 9.14
CA ILE A 283 -5.54 11.72 8.10
C ILE A 283 -4.38 12.61 8.56
N ASP A 284 -4.68 13.69 9.27
CA ASP A 284 -3.74 14.72 9.70
C ASP A 284 -2.89 14.30 10.90
N LEU A 285 -3.30 13.26 11.63
CA LEU A 285 -2.50 12.71 12.72
C LEU A 285 -1.10 12.32 12.24
N PRO A 286 -0.05 12.61 13.05
CA PRO A 286 1.31 12.23 12.76
C PRO A 286 1.44 10.72 12.73
N ARG A 287 2.31 10.23 11.86
CA ARG A 287 2.50 8.81 11.55
C ARG A 287 3.84 8.30 12.03
N LEU A 288 3.91 6.98 12.13
CA LEU A 288 5.10 6.22 12.45
C LEU A 288 5.05 4.89 11.69
N PHE A 289 6.20 4.26 11.47
CA PHE A 289 6.30 3.01 10.73
C PHE A 289 7.51 2.18 11.21
N PRO A 290 7.32 0.92 11.64
CA PRO A 290 8.42 0.03 11.94
C PRO A 290 9.04 -0.46 10.64
N LEU A 291 10.36 -0.30 10.50
CA LEU A 291 11.08 -0.86 9.37
C LEU A 291 11.05 -2.39 9.47
N PRO A 292 10.56 -3.11 8.43
CA PRO A 292 10.31 -4.54 8.50
C PRO A 292 11.55 -5.33 8.93
N GLY A 293 11.39 -6.26 9.86
CA GLY A 293 12.48 -7.10 10.36
C GLY A 293 13.47 -6.42 11.31
N THR A 294 13.18 -5.20 11.78
CA THR A 294 14.06 -4.45 12.70
C THR A 294 13.30 -3.91 13.92
N ASN A 295 14.01 -3.23 14.83
CA ASN A 295 13.44 -2.42 15.91
C ASN A 295 13.37 -0.93 15.54
N THR A 296 13.84 -0.54 14.35
CA THR A 296 13.85 0.86 13.93
C THR A 296 12.45 1.29 13.55
N VAL A 297 12.01 2.43 14.08
CA VAL A 297 10.72 3.05 13.79
C VAL A 297 10.96 4.44 13.21
N GLU A 298 10.67 4.60 11.92
CA GLU A 298 10.58 5.95 11.35
C GLU A 298 9.36 6.64 11.99
N THR A 299 9.51 7.85 12.52
CA THR A 299 8.45 8.56 13.27
C THR A 299 8.42 10.05 12.93
N GLU A 300 7.26 10.60 12.60
CA GLU A 300 7.12 12.02 12.31
C GLU A 300 7.43 12.91 13.52
N LYS A 301 7.90 14.14 13.24
CA LYS A 301 8.47 15.05 14.25
C LYS A 301 7.61 15.21 15.50
N ARG A 302 6.30 15.48 15.33
CA ARG A 302 5.37 15.70 16.45
C ARG A 302 5.31 14.50 17.41
N LEU A 303 5.35 13.28 16.87
CA LEU A 303 5.36 12.06 17.69
C LEU A 303 6.70 11.79 18.34
N ARG A 304 7.81 12.04 17.61
CA ARG A 304 9.14 11.88 18.21
C ARG A 304 9.32 12.77 19.43
N GLU A 305 8.82 13.99 19.37
CA GLU A 305 8.87 14.95 20.48
C GLU A 305 7.94 14.57 21.63
N SER A 306 6.77 13.95 21.38
CA SER A 306 5.80 13.64 22.42
C SER A 306 5.97 12.27 23.07
N VAL A 307 6.35 11.24 22.30
CA VAL A 307 6.37 9.84 22.76
C VAL A 307 7.66 9.09 22.38
N GLY A 308 8.61 9.76 21.73
CA GLY A 308 9.84 9.12 21.25
C GLY A 308 10.65 8.45 22.37
N GLU A 309 10.88 9.15 23.49
CA GLU A 309 11.61 8.59 24.64
C GLU A 309 10.90 7.37 25.24
N ALA A 310 9.56 7.41 25.32
CA ALA A 310 8.78 6.29 25.82
C ALA A 310 8.84 5.08 24.88
N LEU A 311 8.81 5.28 23.56
CA LEU A 311 9.03 4.20 22.58
C LEU A 311 10.45 3.63 22.67
N THR A 312 11.46 4.48 22.85
CA THR A 312 12.84 4.04 23.08
C THR A 312 12.99 3.25 24.37
N ALA A 313 12.33 3.65 25.46
CA ALA A 313 12.30 2.89 26.71
C ALA A 313 11.66 1.50 26.55
N ARG A 314 10.75 1.33 25.58
CA ARG A 314 10.19 0.01 25.23
C ARG A 314 11.09 -0.81 24.30
N GLY A 315 12.20 -0.27 23.81
CA GLY A 315 13.19 -1.00 23.00
C GLY A 315 13.21 -0.66 21.51
N PHE A 316 12.47 0.36 21.07
CA PHE A 316 12.51 0.81 19.67
C PHE A 316 13.66 1.81 19.41
N ASP A 317 14.23 1.73 18.22
CA ASP A 317 15.14 2.73 17.68
C ASP A 317 14.35 3.79 16.89
N VAL A 318 14.02 4.90 17.52
CA VAL A 318 13.14 5.94 16.95
C VAL A 318 13.95 6.91 16.08
N GLN A 319 13.63 6.94 14.78
CA GLN A 319 14.37 7.74 13.79
C GLN A 319 13.43 8.68 13.02
N PRO A 320 13.92 9.83 12.50
CA PRO A 320 13.12 10.64 11.59
C PRO A 320 12.90 9.88 10.26
N PRO A 321 11.73 10.05 9.60
CA PRO A 321 11.49 9.41 8.33
C PRO A 321 12.37 10.00 7.23
N LYS A 322 12.84 9.16 6.30
CA LYS A 322 13.62 9.62 5.13
C LYS A 322 12.78 10.42 4.12
N SER A 323 11.45 10.34 4.18
CA SER A 323 10.49 11.00 3.29
C SER A 323 9.13 11.16 3.98
N PRO A 324 8.22 12.02 3.51
CA PRO A 324 6.85 12.07 4.04
C PRO A 324 6.19 10.69 4.08
N MET A 325 5.50 10.39 5.19
CA MET A 325 4.92 9.07 5.44
C MET A 325 3.54 8.94 4.80
N GLY A 326 3.54 8.36 3.61
CA GLY A 326 2.34 7.98 2.88
C GLY A 326 1.53 9.13 2.31
N GLY A 327 0.24 8.89 2.09
CA GLY A 327 -0.69 9.81 1.46
C GLY A 327 -2.09 9.19 1.41
N ALA A 328 -2.97 9.62 2.30
CA ALA A 328 -4.34 9.15 2.39
C ALA A 328 -5.30 9.93 1.47
N GLN A 329 -6.25 9.21 0.87
CA GLN A 329 -7.47 9.81 0.35
C GLN A 329 -8.63 8.91 0.77
N ALA A 330 -9.76 9.51 1.13
CA ALA A 330 -10.96 8.78 1.51
C ALA A 330 -12.21 9.59 1.18
N ILE A 331 -13.31 8.90 0.87
CA ILE A 331 -14.62 9.51 0.71
C ILE A 331 -15.61 8.71 1.54
N TRP A 332 -16.17 9.32 2.58
CA TRP A 332 -17.24 8.74 3.38
C TRP A 332 -18.60 8.96 2.70
N ILE A 333 -19.41 7.91 2.66
CA ILE A 333 -20.77 7.91 2.14
C ILE A 333 -21.74 7.88 3.31
N ASP A 334 -22.40 9.00 3.58
CA ASP A 334 -23.50 9.05 4.52
C ASP A 334 -24.78 8.60 3.81
N TRP A 335 -25.29 7.42 4.15
CA TRP A 335 -26.51 6.86 3.56
C TRP A 335 -27.79 7.40 4.19
N GLU A 336 -27.72 7.98 5.39
CA GLU A 336 -28.88 8.54 6.08
C GLU A 336 -29.14 9.96 5.59
N GLU A 337 -28.09 10.80 5.57
CA GLU A 337 -28.15 12.19 5.11
C GLU A 337 -27.96 12.32 3.60
N GLY A 338 -27.47 11.26 2.94
CA GLY A 338 -27.24 11.25 1.49
C GLY A 338 -26.06 12.11 1.04
N THR A 339 -25.13 12.46 1.95
CA THR A 339 -23.98 13.33 1.67
C THR A 339 -22.68 12.55 1.46
N LEU A 340 -21.67 13.23 0.92
CA LEU A 340 -20.32 12.70 0.73
C LEU A 340 -19.32 13.60 1.46
N THR A 341 -18.44 13.01 2.26
CA THR A 341 -17.36 13.74 2.96
C THR A 341 -16.02 13.24 2.46
N GLY A 342 -15.20 14.11 1.88
CA GLY A 342 -13.87 13.76 1.37
C GLY A 342 -12.75 14.23 2.29
N GLY A 343 -11.72 13.41 2.46
CA GLY A 343 -10.48 13.76 3.16
C GLY A 343 -9.25 13.58 2.26
N SER A 344 -8.27 14.48 2.38
CA SER A 344 -7.06 14.50 1.54
C SER A 344 -5.81 14.80 2.36
N ASP A 345 -4.76 14.01 2.15
CA ASP A 345 -3.55 14.09 2.98
C ASP A 345 -2.70 15.33 2.70
N PRO A 346 -2.38 16.15 3.73
CA PRO A 346 -1.59 17.37 3.56
C PRO A 346 -0.10 17.10 3.31
N ARG A 347 0.38 15.84 3.44
CA ARG A 347 1.79 15.48 3.18
C ARG A 347 2.14 15.49 1.70
N LYS A 348 1.14 15.59 0.82
CA LYS A 348 1.29 15.60 -0.64
C LYS A 348 0.40 16.68 -1.25
N ASP A 349 0.79 17.19 -2.41
CA ASP A 349 -0.13 17.97 -3.22
C ASP A 349 -1.31 17.07 -3.62
N GLY A 350 -2.53 17.47 -3.26
CA GLY A 350 -3.75 16.70 -3.40
C GLY A 350 -4.95 17.52 -2.94
N CYS A 351 -6.16 17.04 -3.21
CA CYS A 351 -7.39 17.66 -2.74
C CYS A 351 -8.53 16.65 -2.67
N ALA A 352 -9.53 16.97 -1.85
CA ALA A 352 -10.86 16.39 -1.91
C ALA A 352 -11.80 17.42 -2.55
N LEU A 353 -12.54 17.03 -3.60
CA LEU A 353 -13.43 17.89 -4.35
C LEU A 353 -14.79 17.20 -4.56
N GLY A 354 -15.87 17.95 -4.39
CA GLY A 354 -17.24 17.54 -4.71
C GLY A 354 -17.87 18.50 -5.71
N TYR A 355 -18.93 18.06 -6.39
CA TYR A 355 -19.69 18.86 -7.36
C TYR A 355 -21.18 18.55 -7.34
#